data_AF-A0A7C4BQG4-F1
#
_entry.id   AF-A0A7C4BQG4-F1
#
_cell.length_a   1.000
_cell.length_b   1.000
_cell.length_c   1.000
_cell.angle_alpha   90.00
_cell.angle_beta   90.00
_cell.angle_gamma   90.00
#
_symmetry.space_group_name_H-M   'P 1'
#
loop_
_entity.id
_entity.type
_entity.pdbx_description
1 polymer ?
#
loop_
_entity_poly.entity_id
_entity_poly.type
_entity_poly.pdbx_seq_one_letter_code
_entity_poly.pdbx_strand_id
1 'polypeptide(L)'
;MLRRTTMYIFIVIMFSLCFLFTVNAANDPKIYAKDNILAVGNYNVNATSSDLSFIARVEVNGKAIIDEGSELLYIVPEKNIDGWEKARFNDSGWEKGISGIGYADGDDNTVLPGWVASVYSRYRFDVQNANSTKEITFLLDYDDAYILWLNDVEVGRSDNIKAVVPDGVPGFNEPLGKIAVDHEATVLPAGKPNANRWKSAVGWGHNQLGKHVVVVSYGGNSGLSVNPIESLVTTWSYIKSKN
;
A
#
# COMPACT_ATOMS: atom_id res chain seq x y z
N MET A 1 72.08 -20.10 -15.71
CA MET A 1 71.29 -18.87 -15.94
C MET A 1 69.93 -19.04 -15.26
N LEU A 2 69.79 -18.51 -14.03
CA LEU A 2 68.53 -18.59 -13.26
C LEU A 2 67.55 -17.53 -13.78
N ARG A 3 66.37 -17.96 -14.28
CA ARG A 3 65.25 -17.05 -14.55
C ARG A 3 64.50 -16.78 -13.23
N ARG A 4 64.52 -15.54 -12.77
CA ARG A 4 63.66 -15.04 -11.69
C ARG A 4 62.28 -14.73 -12.28
N THR A 5 61.26 -15.46 -11.86
CA THR A 5 59.85 -15.13 -12.07
C THR A 5 59.35 -14.33 -10.87
N THR A 6 59.05 -13.06 -11.08
CA THR A 6 58.41 -12.19 -10.09
C THR A 6 56.91 -12.46 -10.10
N MET A 7 56.36 -12.98 -9.00
CA MET A 7 54.93 -13.21 -8.80
C MET A 7 54.30 -11.98 -8.15
N TYR A 8 53.40 -11.30 -8.86
CA TYR A 8 52.63 -10.17 -8.30
C TYR A 8 51.39 -10.73 -7.59
N ILE A 9 51.32 -10.52 -6.27
CA ILE A 9 50.14 -10.81 -5.46
C ILE A 9 49.23 -9.59 -5.51
N PHE A 10 48.09 -9.70 -6.18
CA PHE A 10 47.01 -8.71 -6.10
C PHE A 10 46.22 -8.94 -4.81
N ILE A 11 46.33 -8.01 -3.86
CA ILE A 11 45.49 -7.96 -2.67
C ILE A 11 44.19 -7.24 -3.05
N VAL A 12 43.08 -7.98 -3.13
CA VAL A 12 41.74 -7.40 -3.28
C VAL A 12 41.28 -6.94 -1.89
N ILE A 13 41.32 -5.64 -1.64
CA ILE A 13 40.75 -5.04 -0.43
C ILE A 13 39.24 -4.92 -0.66
N MET A 14 38.49 -5.85 -0.07
CA MET A 14 37.04 -5.83 -0.07
C MET A 14 36.55 -4.75 0.92
N PHE A 15 36.26 -3.55 0.42
CA PHE A 15 35.57 -2.53 1.20
C PHE A 15 34.12 -2.98 1.42
N SER A 16 33.86 -3.60 2.57
CA SER A 16 32.49 -3.85 3.03
C SER A 16 31.90 -2.51 3.45
N LEU A 17 31.11 -1.92 2.57
CA LEU A 17 30.32 -0.73 2.86
C LEU A 17 29.17 -1.16 3.78
N CYS A 18 29.44 -1.20 5.09
CA CYS A 18 28.41 -1.41 6.10
C CYS A 18 27.50 -0.17 6.10
N PHE A 19 26.34 -0.28 5.45
CA PHE A 19 25.27 0.70 5.61
C PHE A 19 24.80 0.64 7.07
N LEU A 20 25.20 1.63 7.85
CA LEU A 20 24.60 1.91 9.15
C LEU A 20 23.17 2.38 8.89
N PHE A 21 22.21 1.46 9.02
CA PHE A 21 20.81 1.83 9.21
C PHE A 21 20.72 2.58 10.53
N THR A 22 20.46 3.89 10.45
CA THR A 22 20.05 4.64 11.64
C THR A 22 18.64 4.18 11.99
N VAL A 23 18.53 3.38 13.05
CA VAL A 23 17.24 2.94 13.59
C VAL A 23 16.59 4.15 14.24
N ASN A 24 15.78 4.89 13.49
CA ASN A 24 14.94 5.91 14.09
C ASN A 24 13.72 5.20 14.69
N ALA A 25 13.91 4.58 15.87
CA ALA A 25 12.95 3.70 16.55
C ALA A 25 11.63 4.39 17.01
N ALA A 26 11.35 5.60 16.52
CA ALA A 26 10.18 6.38 16.90
C ALA A 26 8.97 6.25 15.95
N ASN A 27 9.13 5.80 14.70
CA ASN A 27 8.11 6.05 13.67
C ASN A 27 7.70 4.84 12.80
N ASP A 28 8.04 3.60 13.17
CA ASP A 28 7.56 2.44 12.41
C ASP A 28 6.02 2.39 12.40
N PRO A 29 5.37 2.16 11.24
CA PRO A 29 3.95 1.91 11.16
C PRO A 29 3.51 0.88 12.20
N LYS A 30 2.39 1.16 12.86
CA LYS A 30 1.85 0.28 13.90
C LYS A 30 1.05 -0.84 13.27
N ILE A 31 1.21 -2.04 13.84
CA ILE A 31 0.32 -3.17 13.58
C ILE A 31 -0.34 -3.65 14.88
N TYR A 32 -1.61 -3.97 14.80
CA TYR A 32 -2.45 -4.33 15.95
C TYR A 32 -2.95 -5.77 15.82
N ALA A 33 -3.33 -6.39 16.94
CA ALA A 33 -3.91 -7.73 16.88
C ALA A 33 -5.26 -7.75 16.13
N LYS A 34 -6.04 -6.66 16.24
CA LYS A 34 -7.33 -6.49 15.59
C LYS A 34 -7.52 -5.11 14.97
N ASP A 35 -8.50 -5.03 14.08
CA ASP A 35 -9.03 -3.77 13.53
C ASP A 35 -7.96 -2.93 12.81
N ASN A 36 -7.05 -3.59 12.10
CA ASN A 36 -6.11 -2.88 11.23
C ASN A 36 -6.85 -2.43 9.96
N ILE A 37 -6.43 -1.29 9.45
CA ILE A 37 -6.92 -0.73 8.20
C ILE A 37 -5.78 -0.69 7.20
N LEU A 38 -6.02 -1.24 6.01
CA LEU A 38 -5.28 -0.87 4.81
C LEU A 38 -6.19 0.03 3.98
N ALA A 39 -5.85 1.30 3.87
CA ALA A 39 -6.53 2.23 2.98
C ALA A 39 -5.71 2.37 1.69
N VAL A 40 -6.39 2.35 0.55
CA VAL A 40 -5.77 2.41 -0.77
C VAL A 40 -6.48 3.45 -1.61
N GLY A 41 -5.70 4.30 -2.27
CA GLY A 41 -6.18 5.14 -3.34
C GLY A 41 -5.60 4.59 -4.62
N ASN A 42 -6.46 4.23 -5.57
CA ASN A 42 -6.06 3.78 -6.89
C ASN A 42 -6.54 4.80 -7.92
N TYR A 43 -5.65 5.21 -8.82
CA TYR A 43 -5.80 6.38 -9.66
C TYR A 43 -5.44 6.02 -11.09
N ASN A 44 -6.23 6.53 -12.02
CA ASN A 44 -5.88 6.57 -13.42
C ASN A 44 -4.97 7.76 -13.70
N VAL A 45 -3.98 7.56 -14.57
CA VAL A 45 -3.10 8.63 -15.02
C VAL A 45 -3.83 9.60 -15.94
N ASN A 46 -4.86 9.12 -16.65
CA ASN A 46 -5.65 9.91 -17.58
C ASN A 46 -7.16 9.77 -17.30
N ALA A 47 -7.88 10.89 -17.43
CA ALA A 47 -9.34 10.94 -17.29
C ALA A 47 -10.11 10.13 -18.35
N THR A 48 -9.42 9.65 -19.39
CA THR A 48 -9.99 8.78 -20.43
C THR A 48 -9.38 7.38 -20.44
N SER A 49 -8.85 6.91 -19.30
CA SER A 49 -8.30 5.54 -19.23
C SER A 49 -9.34 4.51 -19.66
N SER A 50 -8.91 3.48 -20.38
CA SER A 50 -9.74 2.38 -20.85
C SER A 50 -10.21 1.45 -19.74
N ASP A 51 -9.45 1.44 -18.65
CA ASP A 51 -9.41 0.46 -17.58
C ASP A 51 -8.89 1.12 -16.30
N LEU A 52 -9.04 0.38 -15.21
CA LEU A 52 -8.45 0.60 -13.90
C LEU A 52 -8.62 -0.70 -13.17
N SER A 53 -7.59 -1.14 -12.45
CA SER A 53 -7.61 -2.40 -11.72
C SER A 53 -6.79 -2.27 -10.46
N PHE A 54 -7.26 -2.87 -9.37
CA PHE A 54 -6.47 -2.98 -8.15
C PHE A 54 -6.74 -4.27 -7.38
N ILE A 55 -5.66 -4.99 -7.13
CA ILE A 55 -5.62 -6.20 -6.31
C ILE A 55 -4.45 -6.10 -5.35
N ALA A 56 -4.76 -6.17 -4.06
CA ALA A 56 -3.77 -6.28 -3.01
C ALA A 56 -3.69 -7.69 -2.46
N ARG A 57 -2.45 -8.14 -2.21
CA ARG A 57 -2.13 -9.22 -1.31
C ARG A 57 -1.26 -8.71 -0.17
N VAL A 58 -1.69 -9.00 1.05
CA VAL A 58 -0.97 -8.64 2.28
C VAL A 58 -0.53 -9.91 2.96
N GLU A 59 0.78 -10.06 3.13
CA GLU A 59 1.39 -11.20 3.80
C GLU A 59 1.96 -10.80 5.15
N VAL A 60 1.60 -11.56 6.18
CA VAL A 60 2.13 -11.44 7.52
C VAL A 60 2.69 -12.80 7.94
N ASN A 61 3.95 -12.83 8.39
CA ASN A 61 4.65 -14.05 8.78
C ASN A 61 4.60 -15.15 7.70
N GLY A 62 4.71 -14.76 6.42
CA GLY A 62 4.68 -15.67 5.26
C GLY A 62 3.29 -16.23 4.90
N LYS A 63 2.21 -15.68 5.48
CA LYS A 63 0.83 -16.06 5.18
C LYS A 63 0.05 -14.86 4.63
N ALA A 64 -0.63 -15.06 3.50
CA ALA A 64 -1.60 -14.09 2.98
C ALA A 64 -2.80 -13.97 3.94
N ILE A 65 -3.08 -12.74 4.37
CA ILE A 65 -4.24 -12.39 5.20
C ILE A 65 -5.25 -11.52 4.44
N ILE A 66 -4.78 -10.82 3.40
CA ILE A 66 -5.58 -10.20 2.36
C ILE A 66 -5.03 -10.73 1.04
N ASP A 67 -5.92 -11.01 0.09
CA ASP A 67 -5.63 -11.39 -1.29
C ASP A 67 -6.86 -11.06 -2.16
N GLU A 68 -6.79 -11.33 -3.45
CA GLU A 68 -7.94 -11.34 -4.36
C GLU A 68 -9.09 -12.16 -3.75
N GLY A 69 -10.32 -11.66 -3.83
CA GLY A 69 -11.46 -12.30 -3.18
C GLY A 69 -11.70 -11.91 -1.70
N SER A 70 -10.82 -11.12 -1.07
CA SER A 70 -11.07 -10.60 0.28
C SER A 70 -12.13 -9.51 0.29
N GLU A 71 -12.89 -9.37 1.39
CA GLU A 71 -13.84 -8.27 1.55
C GLU A 71 -13.14 -6.91 1.67
N LEU A 72 -13.75 -5.88 1.10
CA LEU A 72 -13.34 -4.49 1.24
C LEU A 72 -14.56 -3.56 1.30
N LEU A 73 -14.32 -2.33 1.73
CA LEU A 73 -15.22 -1.20 1.45
C LEU A 73 -14.61 -0.33 0.36
N TYR A 74 -15.42 0.26 -0.52
CA TYR A 74 -14.94 1.18 -1.54
C TYR A 74 -15.88 2.35 -1.80
N ILE A 75 -15.35 3.39 -2.41
CA ILE A 75 -16.12 4.50 -2.98
C ILE A 75 -15.44 5.00 -4.25
N VAL A 76 -16.24 5.30 -5.27
CA VAL A 76 -15.84 6.17 -6.37
C VAL A 76 -16.14 7.60 -5.94
N PRO A 77 -15.13 8.42 -5.59
CA PRO A 77 -15.38 9.75 -5.05
C PRO A 77 -15.97 10.70 -6.11
N GLU A 78 -16.97 11.49 -5.72
CA GLU A 78 -17.50 12.62 -6.52
C GLU A 78 -16.92 13.98 -6.07
N LYS A 79 -16.12 13.97 -4.99
CA LYS A 79 -15.44 15.12 -4.39
C LYS A 79 -14.28 14.62 -3.53
N ASN A 80 -13.39 15.53 -3.15
CA ASN A 80 -12.35 15.23 -2.15
C ASN A 80 -12.99 14.79 -0.81
N ILE A 81 -12.41 13.76 -0.19
CA ILE A 81 -12.88 13.18 1.08
C ILE A 81 -11.76 13.32 2.11
N ASP A 82 -11.80 14.32 2.96
CA ASP A 82 -10.69 14.55 3.90
C ASP A 82 -10.52 13.40 4.90
N GLY A 83 -9.28 12.90 5.03
CA GLY A 83 -8.91 11.89 6.02
C GLY A 83 -9.41 10.49 5.72
N TRP A 84 -9.87 10.21 4.49
CA TRP A 84 -10.33 8.88 4.07
C TRP A 84 -9.28 7.79 4.28
N GLU A 85 -8.00 8.17 4.28
CA GLU A 85 -6.85 7.29 4.47
C GLU A 85 -6.58 6.95 5.95
N LYS A 86 -7.21 7.65 6.90
CA LYS A 86 -6.99 7.45 8.34
C LYS A 86 -7.67 6.19 8.86
N ALA A 87 -7.07 5.55 9.88
CA ALA A 87 -7.59 4.31 10.45
C ALA A 87 -9.02 4.49 10.98
N ARG A 88 -9.30 5.64 11.60
CA ARG A 88 -10.58 5.94 12.27
C ARG A 88 -11.60 6.67 11.39
N PHE A 89 -11.35 6.77 10.09
CA PHE A 89 -12.31 7.36 9.17
C PHE A 89 -13.65 6.62 9.22
N ASN A 90 -14.76 7.37 9.17
CA ASN A 90 -16.09 6.78 9.14
C ASN A 90 -16.49 6.44 7.68
N ASP A 91 -16.25 5.19 7.31
CA ASP A 91 -16.55 4.60 6.00
C ASP A 91 -17.94 3.92 5.95
N SER A 92 -18.83 4.18 6.91
CA SER A 92 -20.17 3.53 6.94
C SER A 92 -21.06 3.84 5.73
N GLY A 93 -20.75 4.90 4.97
CA GLY A 93 -21.42 5.24 3.72
C GLY A 93 -20.77 4.65 2.46
N TRP A 94 -19.71 3.86 2.60
CA TRP A 94 -19.01 3.25 1.48
C TRP A 94 -19.67 1.94 1.06
N GLU A 95 -19.52 1.58 -0.20
CA GLU A 95 -20.05 0.35 -0.76
C GLU A 95 -19.22 -0.86 -0.31
N LYS A 96 -19.85 -2.03 -0.23
CA LYS A 96 -19.15 -3.29 0.04
C LYS A 96 -18.70 -3.91 -1.26
N GLY A 97 -17.46 -4.37 -1.29
CA GLY A 97 -16.87 -5.04 -2.45
C GLY A 97 -16.00 -6.22 -2.05
N ILE A 98 -15.46 -6.85 -3.08
CA ILE A 98 -14.50 -7.94 -3.04
C ILE A 98 -13.23 -7.51 -3.81
N SER A 99 -12.06 -7.75 -3.22
CA SER A 99 -10.73 -7.41 -3.77
C SER A 99 -10.53 -7.96 -5.18
N GLY A 100 -9.88 -7.19 -6.05
CA GLY A 100 -10.10 -7.26 -7.50
C GLY A 100 -11.17 -6.27 -7.87
N ILE A 101 -10.84 -4.98 -7.76
CA ILE A 101 -11.74 -3.88 -8.04
C ILE A 101 -11.24 -3.11 -9.26
N GLY A 102 -12.13 -2.86 -10.22
CA GLY A 102 -11.71 -2.29 -11.49
C GLY A 102 -12.82 -2.24 -12.52
N TYR A 103 -12.47 -1.95 -13.77
CA TYR A 103 -13.40 -1.95 -14.89
C TYR A 103 -12.76 -2.34 -16.23
N ALA A 104 -13.63 -2.61 -17.22
CA ALA A 104 -13.35 -2.93 -18.63
C ALA A 104 -12.79 -4.32 -18.95
N ASP A 105 -11.90 -4.90 -18.15
CA ASP A 105 -11.21 -6.16 -18.52
C ASP A 105 -11.98 -7.44 -18.22
N GLY A 106 -13.05 -7.34 -17.43
CA GLY A 106 -13.92 -8.46 -17.09
C GLY A 106 -13.26 -9.48 -16.15
N ASP A 107 -12.22 -9.06 -15.45
CA ASP A 107 -11.44 -9.90 -14.54
C ASP A 107 -11.38 -9.39 -13.09
N ASP A 108 -12.17 -8.35 -12.79
CA ASP A 108 -12.44 -7.85 -11.45
C ASP A 108 -13.59 -8.59 -10.74
N ASN A 109 -13.43 -8.79 -9.43
CA ASN A 109 -14.51 -9.24 -8.56
C ASN A 109 -15.53 -8.12 -8.26
N THR A 110 -15.07 -6.88 -8.11
CA THR A 110 -15.89 -5.68 -7.94
C THR A 110 -15.78 -4.83 -9.20
N VAL A 111 -16.82 -4.85 -10.02
CA VAL A 111 -16.84 -4.12 -11.28
C VAL A 111 -17.38 -2.70 -11.06
N LEU A 112 -16.56 -1.71 -11.39
CA LEU A 112 -16.91 -0.29 -11.37
C LEU A 112 -17.67 0.12 -12.63
N PRO A 113 -18.43 1.23 -12.62
CA PRO A 113 -19.18 1.71 -13.78
C PRO A 113 -18.29 2.20 -14.94
N GLY A 114 -16.96 2.24 -14.76
CA GLY A 114 -15.97 2.69 -15.74
C GLY A 114 -15.75 4.19 -15.76
N TRP A 115 -14.69 4.62 -16.48
CA TRP A 115 -14.35 6.04 -16.69
C TRP A 115 -14.16 6.84 -15.40
N VAL A 116 -13.70 6.15 -14.35
CA VAL A 116 -13.43 6.78 -13.05
C VAL A 116 -11.99 7.26 -13.02
N ALA A 117 -11.74 8.43 -12.43
CA ALA A 117 -10.38 8.94 -12.26
C ALA A 117 -9.67 8.28 -11.07
N SER A 118 -10.42 7.90 -10.05
CA SER A 118 -9.91 7.19 -8.89
C SER A 118 -10.99 6.35 -8.21
N VAL A 119 -10.53 5.39 -7.43
CA VAL A 119 -11.33 4.64 -6.46
C VAL A 119 -10.56 4.55 -5.16
N TYR A 120 -11.27 4.75 -4.04
CA TYR A 120 -10.71 4.57 -2.71
C TYR A 120 -11.26 3.30 -2.10
N SER A 121 -10.39 2.45 -1.57
CA SER A 121 -10.77 1.20 -0.92
C SER A 121 -10.14 1.05 0.45
N ARG A 122 -10.84 0.33 1.34
CA ARG A 122 -10.46 0.09 2.73
C ARG A 122 -10.66 -1.37 3.08
N TYR A 123 -9.57 -2.03 3.46
CA TYR A 123 -9.57 -3.40 3.96
C TYR A 123 -9.46 -3.38 5.47
N ARG A 124 -10.33 -4.16 6.13
CA ARG A 124 -10.26 -4.38 7.57
C ARG A 124 -9.70 -5.77 7.84
N PHE A 125 -8.69 -5.88 8.68
CA PHE A 125 -8.05 -7.16 8.94
C PHE A 125 -7.45 -7.30 10.34
N ASP A 126 -7.39 -8.54 10.79
CA ASP A 126 -6.78 -8.93 12.06
C ASP A 126 -5.43 -9.60 11.81
N VAL A 127 -4.50 -9.43 12.75
CA VAL A 127 -3.17 -10.03 12.68
C VAL A 127 -2.96 -10.93 13.89
N GLN A 128 -2.96 -12.24 13.65
CA GLN A 128 -2.59 -13.22 14.67
C GLN A 128 -1.13 -13.02 15.08
N ASN A 129 -0.87 -13.04 16.39
CA ASN A 129 0.46 -12.85 16.98
C ASN A 129 1.14 -11.53 16.55
N ALA A 130 0.37 -10.45 16.39
CA ALA A 130 0.88 -9.12 16.01
C ALA A 130 2.04 -8.60 16.88
N ASN A 131 2.12 -9.02 18.16
CA ASN A 131 3.23 -8.69 19.05
C ASN A 131 4.59 -9.25 18.60
N SER A 132 4.58 -10.30 17.80
CA SER A 132 5.76 -10.96 17.24
C SER A 132 6.05 -10.59 15.78
N THR A 133 5.08 -9.98 15.08
CA THR A 133 5.23 -9.51 13.70
C THR A 133 6.21 -8.33 13.64
N LYS A 134 7.21 -8.43 12.76
CA LYS A 134 8.22 -7.38 12.53
C LYS A 134 8.15 -6.76 11.14
N GLU A 135 7.59 -7.49 10.19
CA GLU A 135 7.48 -7.06 8.80
C GLU A 135 6.14 -7.48 8.21
N ILE A 136 5.64 -6.67 7.29
CA ILE A 136 4.49 -6.98 6.44
C ILE A 136 4.91 -6.79 4.99
N THR A 137 4.55 -7.74 4.14
CA THR A 137 4.77 -7.63 2.70
C THR A 137 3.46 -7.32 1.99
N PHE A 138 3.47 -6.26 1.21
CA PHE A 138 2.40 -5.91 0.28
C PHE A 138 2.84 -6.31 -1.12
N LEU A 139 2.00 -7.05 -1.83
CA LEU A 139 2.11 -7.34 -3.25
C LEU A 139 0.89 -6.75 -3.93
N LEU A 140 1.09 -6.04 -5.03
CA LEU A 140 0.05 -5.23 -5.66
C LEU A 140 0.06 -5.48 -7.16
N ASP A 141 -1.11 -5.81 -7.70
CA ASP A 141 -1.38 -5.79 -9.14
C ASP A 141 -2.34 -4.62 -9.36
N TYR A 142 -1.97 -3.68 -10.21
CA TYR A 142 -2.62 -2.36 -10.23
C TYR A 142 -2.58 -1.75 -11.62
N ASP A 143 -3.49 -0.79 -11.83
CA ASP A 143 -3.58 0.05 -13.03
C ASP A 143 -4.34 1.33 -12.65
N ASP A 144 -3.83 2.54 -12.89
CA ASP A 144 -2.44 2.84 -13.28
C ASP A 144 -1.53 2.99 -12.06
N ALA A 145 -2.09 3.51 -10.96
CA ALA A 145 -1.29 3.99 -9.85
C ALA A 145 -1.97 3.74 -8.51
N TYR A 146 -1.18 3.66 -7.44
CA TYR A 146 -1.71 3.53 -6.09
C TYR A 146 -0.91 4.31 -5.04
N ILE A 147 -1.58 4.58 -3.92
CA ILE A 147 -0.94 4.91 -2.64
C ILE A 147 -1.57 4.04 -1.55
N LEU A 148 -0.75 3.50 -0.65
CA LEU A 148 -1.12 2.64 0.46
C LEU A 148 -0.91 3.34 1.81
N TRP A 149 -1.91 3.26 2.68
CA TRP A 149 -1.81 3.60 4.08
C TRP A 149 -2.11 2.39 4.95
N LEU A 150 -1.17 2.06 5.83
CA LEU A 150 -1.39 1.11 6.90
C LEU A 150 -1.75 1.90 8.16
N ASN A 151 -3.00 1.76 8.57
CA ASN A 151 -3.61 2.50 9.65
C ASN A 151 -3.58 4.02 9.38
N ASP A 152 -2.58 4.74 9.91
CA ASP A 152 -2.47 6.20 9.76
C ASP A 152 -1.19 6.63 9.02
N VAL A 153 -0.37 5.66 8.61
CA VAL A 153 0.95 5.89 8.02
C VAL A 153 0.95 5.43 6.58
N GLU A 154 1.41 6.30 5.69
CA GLU A 154 1.67 5.91 4.31
C GLU A 154 2.85 4.94 4.26
N VAL A 155 2.66 3.79 3.62
CA VAL A 155 3.64 2.70 3.60
C VAL A 155 4.14 2.35 2.21
N GLY A 156 3.54 2.91 1.16
CA GLY A 156 3.99 2.71 -0.21
C GLY A 156 3.16 3.50 -1.20
N ARG A 157 3.78 3.90 -2.31
CA ARG A 157 3.10 4.44 -3.50
C ARG A 157 3.81 3.94 -4.74
N SER A 158 3.07 3.84 -5.85
CA SER A 158 3.69 3.53 -7.15
C SER A 158 4.57 4.70 -7.61
N ASP A 159 5.56 4.39 -8.45
CA ASP A 159 6.54 5.39 -8.85
C ASP A 159 5.98 6.43 -9.82
N ASN A 160 4.98 6.06 -10.61
CA ASN A 160 4.28 6.97 -11.52
C ASN A 160 3.51 8.06 -10.77
N ILE A 161 2.77 7.74 -9.70
CA ILE A 161 2.13 8.78 -8.86
C ILE A 161 3.16 9.58 -8.07
N LYS A 162 4.24 8.96 -7.59
CA LYS A 162 5.32 9.66 -6.88
C LYS A 162 6.01 10.72 -7.74
N ALA A 163 6.10 10.51 -9.04
CA ALA A 163 6.68 11.47 -9.98
C ALA A 163 5.82 12.74 -10.15
N VAL A 164 4.52 12.66 -9.86
CA VAL A 164 3.55 13.75 -10.04
C VAL A 164 3.21 14.40 -8.69
N VAL A 165 2.87 13.57 -7.71
CA VAL A 165 2.57 13.95 -6.33
C VAL A 165 3.57 13.21 -5.46
N PRO A 166 4.70 13.82 -5.07
CA PRO A 166 5.72 13.16 -4.26
C PRO A 166 5.28 12.95 -2.80
N ASP A 167 4.40 13.81 -2.31
CA ASP A 167 3.82 13.78 -0.97
C ASP A 167 2.34 14.18 -0.99
N GLY A 168 1.57 13.65 -0.05
CA GLY A 168 0.13 13.91 0.05
C GLY A 168 -0.73 13.03 -0.87
N VAL A 169 -1.98 13.46 -1.05
CA VAL A 169 -3.04 12.77 -1.78
C VAL A 169 -3.49 13.67 -2.94
N PRO A 170 -3.50 13.20 -4.20
CA PRO A 170 -4.00 13.98 -5.33
C PRO A 170 -5.50 14.26 -5.19
N GLY A 171 -6.00 15.22 -5.96
CA GLY A 171 -7.44 15.42 -6.09
C GLY A 171 -8.13 14.17 -6.63
N PHE A 172 -9.37 13.92 -6.20
CA PHE A 172 -10.12 12.72 -6.59
C PHE A 172 -10.30 12.54 -8.10
N ASN A 173 -10.30 13.64 -8.85
CA ASN A 173 -10.46 13.70 -10.30
C ASN A 173 -9.22 14.24 -11.02
N GLU A 174 -8.07 14.31 -10.33
CA GLU A 174 -6.87 14.91 -10.88
C GLU A 174 -6.20 13.92 -11.85
N PRO A 175 -6.14 14.23 -13.16
CA PRO A 175 -5.37 13.41 -14.09
C PRO A 175 -3.88 13.59 -13.76
N LEU A 176 -3.18 12.50 -13.46
CA LEU A 176 -1.74 12.54 -13.14
C LEU A 176 -0.90 13.04 -14.33
N GLY A 177 -1.44 12.96 -15.55
CA GLY A 177 -0.90 13.59 -16.75
C GLY A 177 0.31 12.85 -17.35
N LYS A 178 0.82 13.35 -18.49
CA LYS A 178 1.84 12.67 -19.33
C LYS A 178 3.19 12.35 -18.65
N ILE A 179 3.42 12.87 -17.44
CA ILE A 179 4.65 12.59 -16.67
C ILE A 179 4.56 11.23 -16.00
N ALA A 180 3.35 10.79 -15.63
CA ALA A 180 3.14 9.47 -15.09
C ALA A 180 3.21 8.44 -16.22
N VAL A 181 3.98 7.37 -15.97
CA VAL A 181 4.10 6.22 -16.86
C VAL A 181 2.88 5.34 -16.64
N ASP A 182 2.30 4.90 -17.74
CA ASP A 182 1.26 3.88 -17.84
C ASP A 182 1.67 2.62 -17.08
N HIS A 183 0.75 2.01 -16.34
CA HIS A 183 1.00 0.72 -15.72
C HIS A 183 -0.24 -0.15 -15.81
N GLU A 184 -0.05 -1.36 -16.32
CA GLU A 184 -1.11 -2.30 -16.62
C GLU A 184 -1.13 -3.43 -15.59
N ALA A 185 -2.32 -3.74 -15.11
CA ALA A 185 -2.58 -4.89 -14.27
C ALA A 185 -2.54 -6.19 -15.08
N THR A 186 -2.33 -7.32 -14.42
CA THR A 186 -2.40 -8.61 -15.13
C THR A 186 -3.84 -9.01 -15.42
N VAL A 187 -4.12 -9.41 -16.67
CA VAL A 187 -5.45 -9.91 -17.06
C VAL A 187 -5.56 -11.40 -16.75
N LEU A 188 -6.17 -11.74 -15.62
CA LEU A 188 -6.34 -13.12 -15.14
C LEU A 188 -7.72 -13.30 -14.51
N PRO A 189 -8.41 -14.44 -14.70
CA PRO A 189 -9.80 -14.58 -14.28
C PRO A 189 -10.06 -14.18 -12.82
N ALA A 190 -11.12 -13.39 -12.63
CA ALA A 190 -11.65 -13.00 -11.32
C ALA A 190 -11.95 -14.22 -10.44
N GLY A 191 -11.99 -13.99 -9.12
CA GLY A 191 -12.53 -14.94 -8.14
C GLY A 191 -11.61 -15.19 -6.96
N LYS A 192 -11.39 -16.47 -6.63
CA LYS A 192 -10.50 -16.93 -5.55
C LYS A 192 -9.08 -16.39 -5.77
N PRO A 193 -8.23 -16.30 -4.72
CA PRO A 193 -6.83 -15.93 -4.89
C PRO A 193 -6.17 -16.66 -6.07
N ASN A 194 -5.87 -15.94 -7.14
CA ASN A 194 -5.20 -16.50 -8.29
C ASN A 194 -3.70 -16.52 -8.02
N ALA A 195 -3.20 -17.67 -7.54
CA ALA A 195 -1.79 -17.83 -7.21
C ALA A 195 -0.83 -17.59 -8.41
N ASN A 196 -1.32 -17.60 -9.65
CA ASN A 196 -0.49 -17.27 -10.82
C ASN A 196 -0.27 -15.76 -10.97
N ARG A 197 -1.19 -14.92 -10.47
CA ARG A 197 -1.05 -13.45 -10.46
C ARG A 197 0.25 -13.04 -9.80
N TRP A 198 0.53 -13.63 -8.64
CA TRP A 198 1.72 -13.37 -7.83
C TRP A 198 3.02 -14.00 -8.36
N LYS A 199 2.98 -14.68 -9.50
CA LYS A 199 4.18 -15.20 -10.21
C LYS A 199 4.65 -14.25 -11.32
N SER A 200 3.83 -13.27 -11.70
CA SER A 200 4.22 -12.20 -12.61
C SER A 200 5.42 -11.44 -12.04
N ALA A 201 6.22 -10.84 -12.91
CA ALA A 201 7.46 -10.18 -12.49
C ALA A 201 7.17 -9.07 -11.46
N VAL A 202 8.00 -8.96 -10.43
CA VAL A 202 8.00 -7.84 -9.48
C VAL A 202 9.10 -6.87 -9.92
N GLY A 203 8.78 -5.61 -10.20
CA GLY A 203 9.79 -4.64 -10.66
C GLY A 203 9.25 -3.43 -11.45
N TRP A 204 10.12 -2.84 -12.27
CA TRP A 204 9.79 -1.76 -13.21
C TRP A 204 9.52 -2.25 -14.65
N GLY A 205 8.28 -2.05 -15.14
CA GLY A 205 7.82 -2.31 -16.51
C GLY A 205 6.34 -2.71 -16.56
N HIS A 206 5.71 -2.70 -17.74
CA HIS A 206 4.30 -3.15 -17.91
C HIS A 206 4.15 -4.60 -17.40
N ASN A 207 3.01 -4.96 -16.79
CA ASN A 207 2.75 -6.26 -16.14
C ASN A 207 3.65 -6.57 -14.92
N GLN A 208 4.01 -5.56 -14.13
CA GLN A 208 4.88 -5.76 -12.97
C GLN A 208 4.20 -5.45 -11.65
N LEU A 209 4.32 -6.37 -10.70
CA LEU A 209 3.72 -6.24 -9.40
C LEU A 209 4.45 -5.18 -8.56
N GLY A 210 3.69 -4.32 -7.91
CA GLY A 210 4.19 -3.50 -6.81
C GLY A 210 4.56 -4.38 -5.62
N LYS A 211 5.67 -4.05 -4.93
CA LYS A 211 6.06 -4.75 -3.71
C LYS A 211 6.61 -3.77 -2.68
N HIS A 212 6.03 -3.80 -1.47
CA HIS A 212 6.53 -3.08 -0.30
C HIS A 212 6.79 -4.06 0.83
N VAL A 213 7.99 -4.03 1.41
CA VAL A 213 8.30 -4.74 2.67
C VAL A 213 8.44 -3.68 3.74
N VAL A 214 7.52 -3.70 4.70
CA VAL A 214 7.34 -2.63 5.68
C VAL A 214 7.68 -3.18 7.04
N VAL A 215 8.70 -2.60 7.68
CA VAL A 215 9.01 -2.85 9.09
C VAL A 215 7.91 -2.24 9.94
N VAL A 216 7.36 -3.04 10.85
CA VAL A 216 6.25 -2.63 11.72
C VAL A 216 6.58 -2.85 13.18
N SER A 217 5.93 -2.06 14.03
CA SER A 217 5.99 -2.22 15.48
C SER A 217 4.61 -2.52 16.06
N TYR A 218 4.56 -3.31 17.13
CA TYR A 218 3.30 -3.68 17.76
C TYR A 218 2.64 -2.45 18.40
N GLY A 219 1.42 -2.14 17.94
CA GLY A 219 0.62 -1.01 18.40
C GLY A 219 -0.34 -1.34 19.54
N GLY A 220 -0.54 -2.62 19.87
CA GLY A 220 -1.49 -3.07 20.89
C GLY A 220 -2.61 -3.95 20.33
N ASN A 221 -3.69 -4.09 21.09
CA ASN A 221 -4.71 -5.08 20.79
C ASN A 221 -5.66 -4.67 19.65
N SER A 222 -5.97 -3.38 19.50
CA SER A 222 -6.89 -2.90 18.47
C SER A 222 -6.44 -1.54 17.92
N GLY A 223 -6.41 -1.41 16.58
CA GLY A 223 -6.09 -0.16 15.88
C GLY A 223 -7.16 0.93 16.08
N LEU A 224 -8.37 0.55 16.49
CA LEU A 224 -9.48 1.47 16.73
C LEU A 224 -9.69 1.78 18.22
N SER A 225 -8.96 1.15 19.13
CA SER A 225 -9.07 1.46 20.57
C SER A 225 -8.45 2.83 20.89
N VAL A 226 -9.16 3.70 21.61
CA VAL A 226 -8.54 4.93 22.16
C VAL A 226 -7.83 4.58 23.47
N ASN A 227 -6.57 4.99 23.63
CA ASN A 227 -5.98 5.01 24.96
C ASN A 227 -6.77 6.04 25.79
N PRO A 228 -7.26 5.70 27.01
CA PRO A 228 -8.02 6.64 27.84
C PRO A 228 -7.25 7.94 28.12
N ILE A 229 -5.92 7.87 28.17
CA ILE A 229 -5.05 9.02 28.42
C ILE A 229 -5.02 9.96 27.21
N GLU A 230 -4.94 9.44 25.98
CA GLU A 230 -4.92 10.26 24.76
C GLU A 230 -6.28 10.92 24.53
N SER A 231 -7.38 10.21 24.75
CA SER A 231 -8.73 10.81 24.63
C SER A 231 -8.95 11.93 25.65
N LEU A 232 -8.43 11.78 26.87
CA LEU A 232 -8.45 12.83 27.89
C LEU A 232 -7.59 14.03 27.47
N VAL A 233 -6.37 13.81 26.97
CA VAL A 233 -5.47 14.91 26.55
C VAL A 233 -6.08 15.70 25.39
N THR A 234 -6.68 15.05 24.39
CA THR A 234 -7.37 15.72 23.29
C THR A 234 -8.60 16.49 23.77
N THR A 235 -9.38 15.90 24.68
CA THR A 235 -10.57 16.55 25.26
C THR A 235 -10.20 17.78 26.10
N TRP A 236 -9.16 17.68 26.94
CA TRP A 236 -8.68 18.79 27.76
C TRP A 236 -8.07 19.92 26.93
N SER A 237 -7.37 19.60 25.85
CA SER A 237 -6.79 20.59 24.93
C SER A 237 -7.89 21.35 24.18
N TYR A 238 -8.97 20.66 23.79
CA TYR A 238 -10.15 21.27 23.17
C TYR A 238 -10.94 22.16 24.14
N ILE A 239 -11.06 21.77 25.40
CA ILE A 239 -11.74 22.60 26.42
C ILE A 239 -10.94 23.87 26.73
N LYS A 240 -9.60 23.79 26.77
CA LYS A 240 -8.74 24.96 27.04
C LYS A 240 -8.72 26.00 25.92
N SER A 241 -9.00 25.63 24.67
CA SER A 241 -9.04 26.58 23.55
C SER A 241 -10.36 27.32 23.41
N LYS A 242 -11.36 26.99 24.25
CA LYS A 242 -12.70 27.61 24.25
C LYS A 242 -12.99 28.49 25.48
N ASN A 243 -12.03 28.62 26.40
CA ASN A 243 -12.05 29.57 27.51
C ASN A 243 -10.98 30.65 27.28
#